data_AF-A0A7T2LL85-F1
#
_entry.id   AF-A0A7T2LL85-F1
#
_cell.length_a   1.000
_cell.length_b   1.000
_cell.length_c   1.000
_cell.angle_alpha   90.00
_cell.angle_beta   90.00
_cell.angle_gamma   90.00
#
_symmetry.space_group_name_H-M   'P 1'
#
loop_
_entity.id
_entity.type
_entity.pdbx_description
1 polymer ?
#
loop_
_entity_poly.entity_id
_entity_poly.type
_entity_poly.pdbx_seq_one_letter_code
_entity_poly.pdbx_strand_id
1 'polypeptide(L)'
;MKIAGAVVAGVIIAFLCIFGLEAVSHSLFPLPAGIDVSDPAQLAGMMDKIPTGAKVAVVAGWFVGALAGAWVACRIAGRALAGWIVAILVAVSGVATMLMIPHPAWMWAAGILLPPLAAYIAQRLARVAV
;
A
#
# COMPACT_ATOMS: atom_id res chain seq x y z
N MET A 1 11.60 10.21 21.15
CA MET A 1 10.84 8.96 21.41
C MET A 1 9.42 8.96 20.81
N LYS A 2 8.68 10.08 20.71
CA LYS A 2 7.29 10.09 20.20
C LYS A 2 7.14 9.65 18.72
N ILE A 3 8.11 9.95 17.85
CA ILE A 3 8.01 9.64 16.41
C ILE A 3 8.09 8.13 16.14
N ALA A 4 9.04 7.41 16.76
CA ALA A 4 9.22 5.99 16.50
C ALA A 4 7.96 5.17 16.83
N GLY A 5 7.37 5.38 18.02
CA GLY A 5 6.11 4.72 18.40
C GLY A 5 4.93 5.10 17.50
N ALA A 6 4.86 6.36 17.07
CA ALA A 6 3.83 6.82 16.13
C ALA A 6 3.96 6.15 14.75
N VAL A 7 5.20 6.01 14.25
CA VAL A 7 5.47 5.31 12.99
C VAL A 7 5.08 3.85 13.09
N VAL A 8 5.45 3.16 14.18
CA VAL A 8 5.06 1.76 14.39
C VAL A 8 3.54 1.60 14.39
N ALA A 9 2.83 2.44 15.15
CA ALA A 9 1.36 2.42 15.16
C ALA A 9 0.77 2.70 13.76
N GLY A 10 1.31 3.69 13.03
CA GLY A 10 0.88 4.00 11.68
C GLY A 10 1.12 2.87 10.69
N VAL A 11 2.28 2.20 10.76
CA VAL A 11 2.60 1.03 9.94
C VAL A 11 1.63 -0.12 10.22
N ILE A 12 1.35 -0.41 11.49
CA ILE A 12 0.37 -1.46 11.86
C ILE A 12 -0.99 -1.15 11.21
N ILE A 13 -1.48 0.08 11.32
CA ILE A 13 -2.75 0.49 10.72
C ILE A 13 -2.70 0.39 9.19
N ALA A 14 -1.60 0.80 8.56
CA ALA A 14 -1.43 0.69 7.11
C ALA A 14 -1.57 -0.77 6.64
N PHE A 15 -0.86 -1.70 7.29
CA PHE A 15 -0.92 -3.13 6.95
C PHE A 15 -2.30 -3.74 7.23
N LEU A 16 -2.98 -3.35 8.31
CA LEU A 16 -4.35 -3.80 8.56
C LEU A 16 -5.31 -3.36 7.45
N CYS A 17 -5.19 -2.12 6.97
CA CYS A 17 -5.99 -1.64 5.84
C CYS A 17 -5.66 -2.36 4.54
N ILE A 18 -4.37 -2.56 4.23
CA ILE A 18 -3.93 -3.25 3.01
C ILE A 18 -4.43 -4.69 3.03
N PHE A 19 -4.14 -5.46 4.07
CA PHE A 19 -4.56 -6.85 4.16
C PHE A 19 -6.07 -7.01 4.23
N GLY A 20 -6.78 -6.09 4.90
CA GLY A 20 -8.24 -6.10 4.90
C GLY A 20 -8.81 -5.94 3.49
N LEU A 21 -8.27 -5.01 2.69
CA LEU A 21 -8.75 -4.77 1.34
C LEU A 21 -8.34 -5.90 0.38
N GLU A 22 -7.14 -6.46 0.55
CA GLU A 22 -6.69 -7.62 -0.21
C GLU A 22 -7.52 -8.87 0.10
N ALA A 23 -7.88 -9.10 1.37
CA ALA A 23 -8.75 -10.22 1.75
C ALA A 23 -10.15 -10.11 1.11
N VAL A 24 -10.71 -8.90 1.06
CA VAL A 24 -11.97 -8.63 0.34
C VAL A 24 -11.77 -8.86 -1.16
N SER A 25 -10.66 -8.39 -1.74
CA SER A 25 -10.32 -8.60 -3.15
C SER A 25 -10.23 -10.09 -3.50
N HIS A 26 -9.54 -10.90 -2.69
CA HIS A 26 -9.42 -12.34 -2.90
C HIS A 26 -10.75 -13.08 -2.78
N SER A 27 -11.67 -12.58 -1.95
CA SER A 27 -13.02 -13.15 -1.83
C SER A 27 -13.87 -12.84 -3.07
N LEU A 28 -13.69 -11.68 -3.70
CA LEU A 28 -14.40 -11.27 -4.91
C LEU A 28 -13.75 -11.82 -6.20
N PHE A 29 -12.44 -11.97 -6.19
CA PHE A 29 -11.60 -12.38 -7.32
C PHE A 29 -10.67 -13.51 -6.87
N PRO A 30 -11.17 -14.74 -6.76
CA PRO A 30 -10.35 -15.89 -6.36
C PRO A 30 -9.22 -16.10 -7.37
N LEU A 31 -8.05 -16.51 -6.86
CA LEU A 31 -6.92 -16.83 -7.72
C LEU A 31 -7.27 -17.99 -8.66
N PRO A 32 -6.85 -17.95 -9.94
CA PRO A 32 -6.96 -19.09 -10.83
C PRO A 32 -6.24 -20.30 -10.23
N ALA A 33 -6.93 -21.45 -10.18
CA ALA A 33 -6.34 -22.68 -9.68
C ALA A 33 -5.17 -23.14 -10.57
N GLY A 34 -4.12 -23.69 -9.95
CA GLY A 34 -3.00 -24.33 -10.67
C GLY A 34 -1.84 -23.41 -11.06
N ILE A 35 -1.75 -22.20 -10.50
CA ILE A 35 -0.58 -21.33 -10.68
C ILE A 35 0.47 -21.67 -9.62
N ASP A 36 1.66 -22.07 -10.06
CA ASP A 36 2.84 -22.13 -9.19
C ASP A 36 3.52 -20.75 -9.15
N VAL A 37 3.38 -20.06 -8.02
CA VAL A 37 4.02 -18.75 -7.76
C VAL A 37 5.54 -18.84 -7.58
N SER A 38 6.11 -20.05 -7.59
CA SER A 38 7.55 -20.29 -7.54
C SER A 38 8.19 -20.39 -8.91
N ASP A 39 7.38 -20.47 -9.99
CA ASP A 39 7.86 -20.57 -11.38
C ASP A 39 7.84 -19.19 -12.07
N PRO A 40 9.02 -18.58 -12.33
CA PRO A 40 9.12 -17.28 -12.98
C PRO A 40 8.49 -17.24 -14.38
N ALA A 41 8.46 -18.36 -15.10
CA ALA A 41 7.87 -18.43 -16.43
C ALA A 41 6.34 -18.39 -16.38
N GLN A 42 5.73 -18.90 -15.31
CA GLN A 42 4.29 -18.81 -15.08
C GLN A 42 3.88 -17.45 -14.53
N LEU A 43 4.76 -16.78 -13.76
CA LEU A 43 4.56 -15.41 -13.28
C LEU A 43 4.58 -14.38 -14.41
N ALA A 44 5.36 -14.61 -15.46
CA ALA A 44 5.39 -13.77 -16.65
C ALA A 44 4.02 -13.85 -17.40
N GLY A 45 3.27 -12.75 -17.38
CA GLY A 45 1.93 -12.68 -17.99
C GLY A 45 0.79 -13.20 -17.10
N MET A 46 1.07 -13.70 -15.89
CA MET A 46 0.04 -14.03 -14.89
C MET A 46 -0.79 -12.79 -14.54
N MET A 47 -0.11 -11.65 -14.37
CA MET A 47 -0.79 -10.42 -14.03
C MET A 47 -1.77 -9.99 -15.13
N ASP A 48 -1.57 -10.36 -16.41
CA ASP A 48 -2.54 -10.06 -17.47
C ASP A 48 -3.84 -10.87 -17.34
N LYS A 49 -3.76 -12.06 -16.74
CA LYS A 49 -4.91 -12.92 -16.45
C LYS A 49 -5.68 -12.48 -15.20
N ILE A 50 -5.06 -11.70 -14.33
CA ILE A 50 -5.72 -11.17 -13.13
C ILE A 50 -6.77 -10.13 -13.54
N PRO A 51 -8.03 -10.24 -13.06
CA PRO A 51 -9.06 -9.25 -13.32
C PRO A 51 -8.62 -7.85 -12.95
N THR A 52 -8.92 -6.86 -13.78
CA THR A 52 -8.57 -5.46 -13.51
C THR A 52 -9.13 -4.98 -12.16
N GLY A 53 -10.30 -5.46 -11.76
CA GLY A 53 -10.90 -5.16 -10.45
C GLY A 53 -10.00 -5.55 -9.28
N ALA A 54 -9.35 -6.72 -9.35
CA ALA A 54 -8.43 -7.19 -8.30
C ALA A 54 -7.17 -6.31 -8.22
N LYS A 55 -6.63 -5.90 -9.37
CA LYS A 55 -5.48 -4.98 -9.45
C LYS A 55 -5.81 -3.61 -8.86
N VAL A 56 -7.00 -3.09 -9.19
CA VAL A 56 -7.50 -1.81 -8.64
C VAL A 56 -7.67 -1.91 -7.13
N ALA A 57 -8.15 -3.04 -6.61
CA ALA A 57 -8.27 -3.26 -5.17
C ALA A 57 -6.90 -3.25 -4.47
N VAL A 58 -5.86 -3.84 -5.06
CA VAL A 58 -4.48 -3.78 -4.52
C VAL A 58 -3.98 -2.33 -4.46
N VAL A 59 -4.14 -1.57 -5.55
CA VAL A 59 -3.74 -0.16 -5.61
C VAL A 59 -4.52 0.69 -4.61
N ALA A 60 -5.83 0.43 -4.46
CA ALA A 60 -6.65 1.07 -3.44
C ALA A 60 -6.16 0.72 -2.03
N GLY A 61 -5.69 -0.52 -1.81
CA GLY A 61 -5.11 -0.98 -0.56
C GLY A 61 -3.88 -0.17 -0.18
N TRP A 62 -2.95 0.01 -1.11
CA TRP A 62 -1.75 0.83 -0.89
C TRP A 62 -2.09 2.28 -0.58
N PHE A 63 -3.05 2.87 -1.29
CA PHE A 63 -3.48 4.25 -1.03
C PHE A 63 -4.18 4.39 0.32
N VAL A 64 -5.17 3.56 0.61
CA VAL A 64 -5.94 3.61 1.87
C VAL A 64 -5.05 3.28 3.06
N GLY A 65 -4.17 2.29 2.93
CA GLY A 65 -3.19 1.93 3.96
C GLY A 65 -2.21 3.06 4.23
N ALA A 66 -1.60 3.64 3.19
CA ALA A 66 -0.73 4.80 3.34
C ALA A 66 -1.45 5.99 3.98
N LEU A 67 -2.70 6.27 3.57
CA LEU A 67 -3.48 7.38 4.08
C LEU A 67 -3.82 7.21 5.57
N ALA A 68 -4.41 6.07 5.93
CA ALA A 68 -4.82 5.77 7.29
C ALA A 68 -3.60 5.68 8.23
N GLY A 69 -2.55 4.96 7.81
CA GLY A 69 -1.32 4.82 8.58
C GLY A 69 -0.59 6.15 8.78
N ALA A 70 -0.44 6.95 7.72
CA ALA A 70 0.18 8.26 7.81
C ALA A 70 -0.64 9.21 8.69
N TRP A 71 -1.98 9.17 8.61
CA TRP A 71 -2.85 10.00 9.45
C TRP A 71 -2.69 9.65 10.93
N VAL A 72 -2.71 8.36 11.28
CA VAL A 72 -2.48 7.90 12.67
C VAL A 72 -1.10 8.33 13.17
N ALA A 73 -0.05 8.12 12.37
CA ALA A 73 1.30 8.53 12.75
C ALA A 73 1.41 10.04 12.97
N CYS A 74 0.84 10.86 12.06
CA CYS A 74 0.77 12.30 12.21
C CYS A 74 0.03 12.72 13.49
N ARG A 75 -1.10 12.07 13.81
CA ARG A 75 -1.91 12.41 14.99
C ARG A 75 -1.22 12.06 16.31
N ILE A 76 -0.50 10.96 16.37
CA ILE A 76 0.25 10.54 17.57
C ILE A 76 1.52 11.38 17.74
N ALA A 77 2.28 11.60 16.66
CA ALA A 77 3.53 12.34 16.73
C ALA A 77 3.35 13.87 16.82
N GLY A 78 2.22 14.39 16.34
CA GLY A 78 2.01 15.83 16.12
C GLY A 78 2.99 16.42 15.10
N ARG A 79 3.54 15.60 14.20
CA ARG A 79 4.55 16.00 13.20
C ARG A 79 4.31 15.32 11.86
N ALA A 80 4.34 16.11 10.78
CA ALA A 80 4.19 15.62 9.40
C ALA A 80 5.23 14.54 9.04
N LEU A 81 6.46 14.66 9.56
CA LEU A 81 7.54 13.71 9.34
C LEU A 81 7.14 12.26 9.64
N ALA A 82 6.35 12.01 10.69
CA ALA A 82 5.92 10.65 11.05
C ALA A 82 5.03 10.04 9.97
N GLY A 83 4.11 10.83 9.39
CA GLY A 83 3.25 10.37 8.30
C GLY A 83 4.02 10.11 7.00
N TRP A 84 5.00 10.98 6.68
CA TRP A 84 5.89 10.77 5.53
C TRP A 84 6.70 9.48 5.64
N ILE A 85 7.24 9.16 6.82
CA ILE A 85 7.96 7.90 7.05
C ILE A 85 7.05 6.69 6.77
N VAL A 86 5.81 6.70 7.29
CA VAL A 86 4.85 5.59 7.03
C VAL A 86 4.55 5.46 5.54
N ALA A 87 4.29 6.57 4.85
CA ALA A 87 3.98 6.54 3.42
C ALA A 87 5.17 6.03 2.57
N ILE A 88 6.41 6.40 2.91
CA ILE A 88 7.60 5.88 2.26
C ILE A 88 7.74 4.39 2.49
N LEU A 89 7.51 3.90 3.72
CA LEU A 89 7.55 2.47 4.01
C LEU A 89 6.51 1.69 3.19
N VAL A 90 5.28 2.21 3.08
CA VAL A 90 4.25 1.60 2.22
C VAL A 90 4.65 1.62 0.75
N ALA A 91 5.22 2.73 0.25
CA ALA A 91 5.71 2.81 -1.13
C ALA A 91 6.83 1.80 -1.40
N VAL A 92 7.79 1.68 -0.49
CA VAL A 92 8.87 0.70 -0.58
C VAL A 92 8.32 -0.72 -0.58
N SER A 93 7.35 -1.03 0.29
CA SER A 93 6.68 -2.33 0.28
C SER A 93 5.96 -2.60 -1.03
N GLY A 94 5.23 -1.62 -1.58
CA GLY A 94 4.55 -1.75 -2.88
C GLY A 94 5.54 -1.97 -4.04
N VAL A 95 6.65 -1.23 -4.07
CA VAL A 95 7.73 -1.42 -5.05
C VAL A 95 8.36 -2.80 -4.89
N ALA A 96 8.61 -3.26 -3.67
CA ALA A 96 9.14 -4.61 -3.43
C ALA A 96 8.19 -5.69 -3.99
N THR A 97 6.88 -5.56 -3.76
CA THR A 97 5.86 -6.44 -4.34
C THR A 97 5.89 -6.42 -5.87
N MET A 98 6.08 -5.26 -6.50
CA MET A 98 6.16 -5.13 -7.96
C MET A 98 7.47 -5.63 -8.58
N LEU A 99 8.56 -5.67 -7.80
CA LEU A 99 9.81 -6.28 -8.21
C LEU A 99 9.74 -7.80 -8.14
N MET A 100 9.00 -8.35 -7.16
CA MET A 100 8.81 -9.80 -7.00
C MET A 100 7.87 -10.37 -8.06
N ILE A 101 6.79 -9.66 -8.37
CA ILE A 101 5.80 -10.10 -9.36
C ILE A 101 5.70 -9.01 -10.42
N PRO A 102 5.92 -9.30 -11.72
CA PRO A 102 5.78 -8.29 -12.77
C PRO A 102 4.36 -7.70 -12.83
N HIS A 103 4.24 -6.39 -12.61
CA HIS A 103 2.97 -5.66 -12.68
C HIS A 103 2.89 -4.74 -13.91
N PRO A 104 1.67 -4.42 -14.39
CA PRO A 104 1.43 -3.40 -15.41
C PRO A 104 2.04 -2.04 -15.05
N ALA A 105 2.49 -1.29 -16.07
CA ALA A 105 3.12 0.01 -15.88
C ALA A 105 2.25 1.03 -15.13
N TRP A 106 0.93 0.98 -15.28
CA TRP A 106 0.03 1.87 -14.54
C TRP A 106 0.03 1.60 -13.04
N MET A 107 0.24 0.35 -12.62
CA MET A 107 0.36 0.01 -11.19
C MET A 107 1.65 0.57 -10.62
N TRP A 108 2.76 0.51 -11.38
CA TRP A 108 4.02 1.16 -11.00
C TRP A 108 3.84 2.65 -10.74
N ALA A 109 3.21 3.36 -11.67
CA ALA A 109 2.89 4.77 -11.48
C ALA A 109 2.04 4.99 -10.22
N ALA A 110 1.02 4.17 -10.00
CA ALA A 110 0.14 4.28 -8.83
C ALA A 110 0.87 3.98 -7.51
N GLY A 111 1.67 2.91 -7.43
CA GLY A 111 2.41 2.54 -6.21
C GLY A 111 3.50 3.54 -5.82
N ILE A 112 4.04 4.29 -6.80
CA ILE A 112 5.02 5.35 -6.54
C ILE A 112 4.32 6.67 -6.15
N LEU A 113 3.21 7.03 -6.82
CA LEU A 113 2.59 8.34 -6.67
C LEU A 113 1.54 8.41 -5.56
N LEU A 114 0.80 7.33 -5.32
CA LEU A 114 -0.32 7.33 -4.37
C LEU A 114 0.12 7.41 -2.90
N PRO A 115 1.18 6.72 -2.43
CA PRO A 115 1.58 6.85 -1.03
C PRO A 115 2.05 8.27 -0.66
N PRO A 116 2.88 8.98 -1.45
CA PRO A 116 3.17 10.40 -1.21
C PRO A 116 1.93 11.29 -1.20
N LEU A 117 1.00 11.08 -2.14
CA LEU A 117 -0.27 11.81 -2.18
C LEU A 117 -1.10 11.55 -0.92
N ALA A 118 -1.17 10.29 -0.48
CA ALA A 118 -1.84 9.88 0.74
C ALA A 118 -1.23 10.54 1.98
N ALA A 119 0.11 10.60 2.07
CA ALA A 119 0.81 11.29 3.15
C ALA A 119 0.42 12.77 3.21
N TYR A 120 0.41 13.44 2.05
CA TYR A 120 0.04 14.84 1.93
C TYR A 120 -1.39 15.12 2.41
N ILE A 121 -2.34 14.28 1.98
CA ILE A 121 -3.73 14.36 2.42
C ILE A 121 -3.83 14.11 3.93
N ALA A 122 -3.15 13.07 4.43
CA ALA A 122 -3.14 12.70 5.84
C ALA A 122 -2.67 13.85 6.75
N GLN A 123 -1.64 14.60 6.34
CA GLN A 123 -1.12 15.75 7.09
C GLN A 123 -2.15 16.87 7.23
N ARG A 124 -2.86 17.17 6.13
CA ARG A 124 -3.95 18.17 6.12
C ARG A 124 -5.10 17.73 7.03
N LEU A 125 -5.49 16.46 6.94
CA LEU A 125 -6.54 15.89 7.80
C LEU A 125 -6.12 15.86 9.28
N ALA A 126 -4.85 15.63 9.56
CA ALA A 126 -4.32 15.63 10.91
C ALA A 126 -4.02 17.03 11.46
N ARG A 127 -4.18 18.09 10.63
CA ARG A 127 -3.91 19.50 10.95
C ARG A 127 -2.50 19.73 11.49
N VAL A 128 -1.52 19.08 10.87
CA VAL A 128 -0.11 19.19 11.25
C VAL A 128 0.61 20.04 10.21
N ALA A 129 1.41 21.00 10.67
CA ALA A 129 2.27 21.77 9.78
C ALA A 129 3.34 20.87 9.14
N VAL A 130 3.65 21.16 7.86
CA VAL A 130 4.69 20.49 7.08
C VAL A 130 6.06 20.77 7.70
#